data_AF-A0A4U3ENN3-F1
#
_entry.id   AF-A0A4U3ENN3-F1
#
_cell.length_a   1.000
_cell.length_b   1.000
_cell.length_c   1.000
_cell.angle_alpha   90.00
_cell.angle_beta   90.00
_cell.angle_gamma   90.00
#
_symmetry.space_group_name_H-M   'P 1'
#
loop_
_entity.id
_entity.type
_entity.pdbx_description
1 polymer ?
#
loop_
_entity_poly.entity_id
_entity_poly.type
_entity_poly.pdbx_seq_one_letter_code
_entity_poly.pdbx_strand_id
1 'polypeptide(L)' 'MVKQILKAVARQNNFTYQSVFTEFIAGNSPSCTQCFWETFYRTFPDSPYHYVAFCHDCRRFDLYETEAAMRADDPHW' A
#
# COMPACT_ATOMS: atom_id res chain seq x y z
N MET A 1 -5.72 -5.56 -5.47
CA MET A 1 -6.28 -5.05 -4.19
C MET A 1 -5.76 -3.65 -3.86
N VAL A 2 -4.45 -3.43 -3.77
CA VAL A 2 -3.83 -2.13 -3.42
C VAL A 2 -4.36 -0.92 -4.23
N LYS A 3 -4.37 -1.00 -5.57
CA LYS A 3 -4.88 0.08 -6.43
C LYS A 3 -6.33 0.49 -6.14
N GLN A 4 -7.18 -0.46 -5.76
CA GLN A 4 -8.58 -0.18 -5.40
C GLN A 4 -8.65 0.61 -4.09
N ILE A 5 -7.84 0.23 -3.10
CA ILE A 5 -7.77 0.92 -1.81
C ILE A 5 -7.21 2.32 -1.97
N LEU A 6 -6.13 2.52 -2.74
CA LEU A 6 -5.58 3.85 -3.01
C LEU A 6 -6.61 4.78 -3.67
N LYS A 7 -7.44 4.25 -4.59
CA LYS A 7 -8.56 5.00 -5.17
C LYS A 7 -9.64 5.34 -4.15
N ALA A 8 -9.94 4.44 -3.21
CA ALA A 8 -10.90 4.68 -2.14
C ALA A 8 -10.39 5.76 -1.18
N VAL A 9 -9.14 5.67 -0.74
CA VAL A 9 -8.47 6.68 0.10
C VAL A 9 -8.49 8.05 -0.57
N ALA A 10 -8.15 8.12 -1.85
CA ALA A 10 -8.20 9.38 -2.61
C ALA A 10 -9.61 9.99 -2.63
N ARG A 11 -10.65 9.17 -2.88
CA ARG A 11 -12.05 9.62 -2.87
C ARG A 11 -12.52 10.09 -1.49
N GLN A 12 -12.17 9.37 -0.43
CA GLN A 12 -12.57 9.72 0.94
C GLN A 12 -11.97 11.04 1.42
N ASN A 13 -10.77 11.37 0.95
CA ASN A 13 -10.02 12.55 1.41
C ASN A 13 -10.03 13.70 0.38
N ASN A 14 -10.85 13.62 -0.67
CA ASN A 14 -10.91 14.61 -1.77
C ASN A 14 -9.54 14.90 -2.42
N PHE A 15 -8.68 13.89 -2.53
CA PHE A 15 -7.40 13.97 -3.23
C PHE A 15 -7.47 13.27 -4.60
N THR A 16 -6.49 13.57 -5.46
CA THR A 16 -6.31 12.80 -6.69
C THR A 16 -5.63 11.47 -6.39
N TYR A 17 -5.95 10.43 -7.17
CA TYR A 17 -5.25 9.15 -7.07
C TYR A 17 -3.74 9.30 -7.24
N GLN A 18 -3.31 10.19 -8.14
CA GLN A 18 -1.90 10.38 -8.44
C GLN A 18 -1.13 10.99 -7.27
N SER A 19 -1.72 11.97 -6.57
CA SER A 19 -1.13 12.52 -5.35
C SER A 19 -0.99 11.46 -4.26
N VAL A 20 -2.05 10.69 -3.98
CA VAL A 20 -2.03 9.62 -2.98
C VAL A 20 -1.03 8.52 -3.36
N PHE A 21 -0.98 8.14 -4.64
CA PHE A 21 -0.03 7.13 -5.12
C PHE A 21 1.42 7.59 -4.93
N THR A 22 1.75 8.82 -5.33
CA THR A 22 3.11 9.38 -5.18
C THR A 22 3.52 9.45 -3.71
N GLU A 23 2.63 9.94 -2.83
CA GLU A 23 2.89 9.99 -1.39
C GLU A 23 3.07 8.60 -0.77
N PHE A 24 2.27 7.63 -1.20
CA PHE A 24 2.32 6.27 -0.69
C PHE A 24 3.61 5.55 -1.08
N ILE A 25 4.04 5.66 -2.35
CA ILE A 25 5.32 5.04 -2.79
C ILE A 25 6.54 5.78 -2.25
N ALA A 26 6.43 7.08 -1.95
CA ALA A 26 7.52 7.85 -1.37
C ALA A 26 7.81 7.43 0.09
N GLY A 27 6.87 6.78 0.78
CA GLY A 27 7.04 6.28 2.15
C GLY A 27 7.20 7.37 3.22
N ASN A 28 7.14 8.65 2.84
CA ASN A 28 7.45 9.78 3.72
C ASN A 28 6.25 10.28 4.54
N SER A 29 5.06 9.76 4.28
CA SER A 29 3.80 10.23 4.87
C SER A 29 3.12 9.12 5.69
N PRO A 30 3.38 9.04 7.01
CA PRO A 30 2.78 8.03 7.90
C PRO A 30 1.25 8.02 7.86
N SER A 31 0.63 9.18 7.70
CA SER A 31 -0.82 9.34 7.60
C SER A 31 -1.40 8.68 6.35
N CYS A 32 -0.71 8.73 5.21
CA CYS A 32 -1.15 8.09 3.97
C CYS A 32 -1.13 6.56 4.11
N THR A 33 -0.06 6.03 4.71
CA THR A 33 0.09 4.59 4.98
C THR A 33 -0.95 4.08 5.97
N GLN A 34 -1.24 4.87 7.02
CA GLN A 34 -2.29 4.53 7.97
C GLN A 34 -3.68 4.50 7.31
N CYS A 35 -4.06 5.56 6.57
CA CYS A 35 -5.34 5.62 5.84
C CYS A 35 -5.50 4.45 4.86
N PHE A 36 -4.41 4.05 4.21
CA PHE A 36 -4.38 2.87 3.35
C PHE A 36 -4.75 1.60 4.12
N TRP A 37 -4.05 1.29 5.22
CA TRP A 37 -4.31 0.07 5.97
C TRP A 37 -5.68 0.05 6.64
N GLU A 38 -6.14 1.17 7.20
CA GLU A 38 -7.49 1.29 7.76
C GLU A 38 -8.56 0.99 6.69
N THR A 39 -8.40 1.54 5.49
CA THR A 39 -9.33 1.30 4.38
C THR A 39 -9.21 -0.14 3.86
N PHE A 40 -7.99 -0.69 3.84
CA PHE A 40 -7.72 -2.05 3.42
C PHE A 40 -8.42 -3.06 4.33
N TYR A 41 -8.23 -2.98 5.65
CA TYR A 41 -8.87 -3.90 6.60
C TYR A 41 -10.39 -3.76 6.67
N ARG A 42 -10.93 -2.55 6.43
CA ARG A 42 -12.39 -2.36 6.31
C ARG A 42 -12.96 -3.02 5.05
N THR A 43 -12.21 -3.01 3.95
CA THR A 43 -12.66 -3.57 2.67
C THR A 43 -12.43 -5.08 2.60
N PHE A 44 -11.36 -5.57 3.23
CA PHE A 44 -10.93 -6.96 3.24
C PHE A 44 -10.62 -7.41 4.68
N PRO A 45 -11.65 -7.64 5.51
CA PRO A 45 -11.46 -7.97 6.92
C PRO A 45 -10.75 -9.32 7.15
N ASP A 46 -10.93 -10.26 6.23
CA ASP A 46 -10.32 -11.61 6.32
C ASP A 46 -8.95 -11.69 5.62
N SER A 47 -8.40 -10.56 5.16
CA SER A 47 -7.12 -10.54 4.45
C SER A 47 -5.95 -10.79 5.42
N PRO A 48 -5.03 -11.74 5.12
CA PRO A 48 -3.89 -12.04 5.99
C PRO A 48 -2.72 -11.06 5.81
N TYR A 49 -2.83 -10.12 4.86
CA TYR A 49 -1.76 -9.20 4.52
C TYR A 49 -1.63 -8.02 5.49
N HIS A 50 -0.40 -7.76 5.91
CA HIS A 50 -0.03 -6.69 6.85
C HIS A 50 1.10 -5.79 6.34
N TYR A 51 1.76 -6.20 5.26
CA TYR A 51 2.89 -5.51 4.68
C TYR A 51 2.68 -5.33 3.18
N VAL A 52 3.22 -4.24 2.63
CA VAL A 52 3.11 -3.89 1.22
C VAL A 52 4.44 -3.35 0.73
N ALA A 53 4.91 -3.84 -0.41
CA ALA A 53 6.07 -3.31 -1.10
C ALA A 53 5.67 -2.82 -2.49
N PHE A 54 6.39 -1.84 -3.00
CA PHE A 54 6.24 -1.36 -4.37
C PHE A 54 7.53 -1.58 -5.15
N CYS A 55 7.47 -2.41 -6.19
CA CYS A 55 8.58 -2.56 -7.11
C CYS A 55 8.57 -1.41 -8.13
N HIS A 56 9.60 -0.56 -8.11
CA HIS A 56 9.71 0.58 -9.02
C HIS A 56 9.93 0.16 -10.48
N ASP A 57 10.65 -0.94 -10.72
CA ASP A 57 10.92 -1.45 -12.07
C ASP A 57 9.68 -2.11 -12.68
N CYS A 58 9.02 -2.98 -11.91
CA CYS A 58 7.83 -3.69 -12.36
C CYS A 58 6.56 -2.84 -12.28
N ARG A 59 6.59 -1.71 -11.56
CA ARG A 59 5.45 -0.82 -11.24
C ARG A 59 4.26 -1.58 -10.64
N ARG A 60 4.56 -2.50 -9.72
CA ARG A 60 3.58 -3.40 -9.08
C ARG A 60 3.68 -3.31 -7.57
N PHE A 61 2.55 -3.59 -6.93
CA PHE A 61 2.48 -3.73 -5.49
C PHE A 61 2.34 -5.20 -5.13
N ASP A 62 3.15 -5.60 -4.17
CA ASP A 62 3.15 -6.94 -3.60
C ASP A 62 2.74 -6.84 -2.13
N LEU A 63 1.96 -7.82 -1.68
CA LEU A 63 1.38 -7.87 -0.34
C LEU A 63 1.93 -9.09 0.40
N TYR A 64 2.27 -8.90 1.66
CA TYR A 64 2.89 -9.94 2.48
C TYR A 64 2.18 -10.05 3.83
N GLU A 65 2.08 -11.28 4.32
CA GLU A 65 1.53 -11.57 5.65
C GLU A 65 2.51 -11.21 6.76
N THR A 66 3.81 -11.38 6.50
CA THR A 66 4.88 -11.14 7.48
C THR A 66 5.97 -10.24 6.91
N GLU A 67 6.63 -9.51 7.78
CA GLU A 67 7.79 -8.68 7.42
C GLU A 67 8.94 -9.53 6.86
N ALA A 68 9.14 -10.73 7.42
CA ALA A 68 10.17 -11.66 6.97
C ALA A 68 9.98 -12.09 5.51
N ALA A 69 8.74 -12.38 5.11
CA ALA A 69 8.41 -12.70 3.73
C ALA A 69 8.67 -11.51 2.80
N MET A 70 8.28 -10.29 3.21
CA MET A 70 8.56 -9.08 2.45
C MET A 70 10.06 -8.84 2.25
N ARG A 71 10.85 -8.98 3.32
CA ARG A 71 12.31 -8.79 3.27
C ARG A 71 13.04 -9.89 2.49
N ALA A 72 12.48 -11.10 2.44
CA ALA A 72 13.04 -12.20 1.65
C ALA A 72 12.80 -12.04 0.14
N ASP A 73 11.72 -11.33 -0.24
CA ASP A 73 11.41 -11.02 -1.65
C ASP A 73 12.21 -9.83 -2.19
N ASP A 74 12.73 -8.96 -1.30
CA ASP A 74 13.63 -7.86 -1.67
C ASP A 74 14.92 -8.44 -2.28
N PRO A 75 15.15 -8.28 -3.60
CA PRO A 75 16.37 -8.74 -4.24
C PRO A 75 17.48 -7.78 -3.81
N HIS A 76 18.10 -8.09 -2.67
CA HIS A 76 19.32 -7.53 -2.11
C HIS A 76 20.01 -6.46 -2.99
N TRP A 77 19.89 -5.20 -2.56
CA TRP A 77 20.88 -4.10 -2.61
C TRP A 77 21.59 -3.82 -3.94
#